data_AF-A0A6A6LLZ9-F1
#
_entry.id   AF-A0A6A6LLZ9-F1
#
_cell.length_a   1.000
_cell.length_b   1.000
_cell.length_c   1.000
_cell.angle_alpha   90.00
_cell.angle_beta   90.00
_cell.angle_gamma   90.00
#
_symmetry.space_group_name_H-M   'P 1'
#
loop_
_entity.id
_entity.type
_entity.pdbx_description
1 polymer ?
#
loop_
_entity_poly.entity_id
_entity_poly.type
_entity_poly.pdbx_seq_one_letter_code
_entity_poly.pdbx_strand_id
1 'polypeptide(L)'
;MGELPADVQKAVEKEFEMALQDRVMEETKDRKNAVEAYVYDMRNKLSDKYQEFVTDPEREEFTTKLQEVEDWLYEMQGDPIEERHKEYTERGSVIEQLCYCIKSYREAAMSSDPKFDHIDMTEKQKVLNECVEAEDWLREKKEQQDSLPKYATPVLLSADVKRKAEALDRFCRPIMTKPKPAKPATPETPATPPPQGSEQQPQGGEANPGANDDGGAGSGEVPPASGEPMETENPDSTDA
;
A
#
# COMPACT_ATOMS: atom_id res chain seq x y z
N MET A 1 -26.60 -39.60 -24.78
CA MET A 1 -26.19 -39.17 -23.44
C MET A 1 -26.06 -37.66 -23.54
N GLY A 2 -27.03 -36.92 -23.02
CA GLY A 2 -27.07 -35.46 -23.22
C GLY A 2 -26.07 -34.80 -22.27
N GLU A 3 -25.16 -34.00 -22.82
CA GLU A 3 -24.35 -33.08 -22.02
C GLU A 3 -25.31 -32.15 -21.27
N LEU A 4 -25.10 -32.02 -19.95
CA LEU A 4 -25.81 -31.02 -19.17
C LEU A 4 -25.48 -29.64 -19.74
N PRO A 5 -26.44 -28.69 -19.77
CA PRO A 5 -26.16 -27.33 -20.19
C PRO A 5 -24.95 -26.79 -19.41
N ALA A 6 -24.05 -26.05 -20.07
CA ALA A 6 -22.78 -25.61 -19.47
C ALA A 6 -22.97 -24.86 -18.14
N ASP A 7 -24.09 -24.18 -17.95
CA ASP A 7 -24.44 -23.50 -16.70
C ASP A 7 -24.78 -24.47 -15.56
N VAL A 8 -25.41 -25.61 -15.87
CA VAL A 8 -25.69 -26.68 -14.89
C VAL A 8 -24.39 -27.39 -14.50
N GLN A 9 -23.50 -27.63 -15.46
CA GLN A 9 -22.19 -28.21 -15.19
C GLN A 9 -21.36 -27.31 -14.25
N LYS A 10 -21.31 -26.01 -14.53
CA LYS A 10 -20.67 -25.01 -13.65
C LYS A 10 -21.30 -24.96 -12.26
N ALA A 11 -22.63 -25.07 -12.18
CA ALA A 11 -23.33 -25.06 -10.89
C ALA A 11 -22.99 -26.30 -10.05
N VAL A 12 -22.92 -27.48 -10.67
CA VAL A 12 -22.54 -28.75 -10.02
C VAL A 12 -21.09 -28.71 -9.54
N GLU A 13 -20.17 -28.20 -10.35
CA GLU A 13 -18.76 -28.04 -9.96
C GLU A 13 -18.62 -27.10 -8.76
N LYS A 14 -19.33 -25.97 -8.78
CA LYS A 14 -19.36 -25.03 -7.66
C LYS A 14 -19.97 -25.63 -6.39
N GLU A 15 -21.04 -26.41 -6.51
CA GLU A 15 -21.64 -27.12 -5.38
C GLU A 15 -20.66 -28.12 -4.76
N PHE A 16 -19.93 -28.86 -5.60
CA PHE A 16 -18.91 -29.79 -5.13
C PHE A 16 -17.75 -29.10 -4.42
N GLU A 17 -17.28 -27.96 -4.92
CA GLU A 17 -16.27 -27.14 -4.27
C GLU A 17 -16.73 -26.63 -2.90
N MET A 18 -17.96 -26.09 -2.82
CA MET A 18 -18.54 -25.61 -1.56
C MET A 18 -18.68 -26.75 -0.54
N ALA A 19 -19.19 -27.91 -0.95
CA ALA A 19 -19.36 -29.07 -0.08
C ALA A 19 -18.02 -29.62 0.42
N LEU A 20 -16.99 -29.63 -0.43
CA LEU A 20 -15.65 -30.04 -0.05
C LEU A 20 -15.04 -29.05 0.96
N GLN A 21 -15.22 -27.75 0.73
CA GLN A 21 -14.77 -26.71 1.64
C GLN A 21 -15.45 -26.82 3.01
N ASP A 22 -16.77 -27.01 3.05
CA ASP A 22 -17.54 -27.19 4.29
C ASP A 22 -17.04 -28.39 5.08
N ARG A 23 -16.81 -29.52 4.40
CA ARG A 23 -16.27 -30.72 5.03
C ARG A 23 -14.88 -30.48 5.63
N VAL A 24 -13.98 -29.84 4.89
CA VAL A 24 -12.63 -29.52 5.37
C VAL A 24 -12.69 -28.57 6.57
N MET A 25 -13.59 -27.59 6.55
CA MET A 25 -13.80 -26.67 7.68
C MET A 25 -14.32 -27.40 8.92
N GLU A 26 -15.30 -28.29 8.78
CA GLU A 26 -15.85 -29.08 9.88
C GLU A 26 -14.79 -30.02 10.47
N GLU A 27 -14.09 -30.79 9.63
CA GLU A 27 -13.02 -31.68 10.08
C GLU A 27 -11.89 -30.89 10.78
N THR A 28 -11.55 -29.71 10.28
CA THR A 28 -10.54 -28.84 10.91
C THR A 28 -11.03 -28.31 12.25
N LYS A 29 -12.30 -27.89 12.34
CA LYS A 29 -12.91 -27.40 13.57
C LYS A 29 -12.93 -28.48 14.65
N ASP A 30 -13.35 -29.70 14.31
CA ASP A 30 -13.39 -30.81 15.26
C ASP A 30 -12.00 -31.18 15.76
N ARG A 31 -11.01 -31.15 14.86
CA ARG A 31 -9.61 -31.41 15.22
C ARG A 31 -9.03 -30.33 16.13
N LYS A 32 -9.36 -29.05 15.88
CA LYS A 32 -9.00 -27.94 16.77
C LYS A 32 -9.66 -28.08 18.15
N ASN A 33 -10.96 -28.36 18.20
CA ASN A 33 -11.69 -28.59 19.46
C ASN A 33 -11.10 -29.77 20.25
N ALA A 34 -10.68 -30.84 19.56
CA ALA A 34 -10.03 -31.98 20.20
C ALA A 34 -8.67 -31.60 20.82
N VAL A 35 -7.87 -30.79 20.13
CA VAL A 35 -6.60 -30.29 20.65
C VAL A 35 -6.83 -29.36 21.84
N GLU A 36 -7.78 -28.42 21.73
CA GLU A 36 -8.15 -27.50 22.80
C GLU A 36 -8.57 -28.26 24.06
N ALA A 37 -9.49 -29.23 23.92
CA ALA A 37 -9.94 -30.07 25.03
C ALA A 37 -8.77 -30.87 25.65
N TYR A 38 -7.85 -31.39 24.83
CA TYR A 38 -6.67 -32.10 25.30
C TYR A 38 -5.73 -31.19 26.09
N VAL A 39 -5.48 -29.96 25.61
CA VAL A 39 -4.63 -28.98 26.30
C VAL A 39 -5.19 -28.67 27.68
N TYR A 40 -6.49 -28.36 27.77
CA TYR A 40 -7.15 -28.09 29.06
C TYR A 40 -7.11 -29.30 30.01
N ASP A 41 -7.44 -30.48 29.51
CA ASP A 41 -7.47 -31.72 30.30
C ASP A 41 -6.07 -32.10 30.81
N MET A 42 -5.05 -32.05 29.95
CA MET A 42 -3.68 -32.38 30.34
C MET A 42 -3.08 -31.37 31.30
N ARG A 43 -3.33 -30.07 31.12
CA ARG A 43 -2.90 -29.05 32.08
C ARG A 43 -3.50 -29.31 33.46
N ASN A 44 -4.80 -29.59 33.52
CA ASN A 44 -5.48 -29.91 34.77
C ASN A 44 -4.92 -31.19 35.42
N LYS A 45 -4.69 -32.25 34.63
CA LYS A 45 -4.13 -33.50 35.13
C LYS A 45 -2.70 -33.35 35.65
N LEU A 46 -1.85 -32.56 35.00
CA LEU A 46 -0.49 -32.26 35.47
C LEU A 46 -0.48 -31.54 36.81
N SER A 47 -1.43 -30.63 37.04
CA SER A 47 -1.55 -29.88 38.29
C SER A 47 -2.26 -30.65 39.42
N ASP A 48 -3.00 -31.71 39.10
CA ASP A 48 -3.78 -32.49 40.07
C ASP A 48 -3.27 -33.94 40.19
N LYS A 49 -3.68 -34.82 39.26
CA LYS A 49 -3.50 -36.27 39.36
C LYS A 49 -2.07 -36.74 39.08
N TYR A 50 -1.33 -36.04 38.25
CA TYR A 50 -0.01 -36.44 37.77
C TYR A 50 1.13 -35.68 38.45
N GLN A 51 0.83 -34.75 39.36
CA GLN A 51 1.83 -33.90 40.00
C GLN A 51 2.93 -34.70 40.71
N GLU A 52 2.58 -35.82 41.36
CA GLU A 52 3.52 -36.70 42.08
C GLU A 52 4.26 -37.69 41.16
N PHE A 53 3.83 -37.82 39.91
CA PHE A 53 4.31 -38.81 38.95
C PHE A 53 5.19 -38.20 37.85
N VAL A 54 5.49 -36.90 37.93
CA VAL A 54 6.31 -36.18 36.97
C VAL A 54 7.40 -35.42 37.71
N THR A 55 8.61 -35.37 37.16
CA THR A 55 9.65 -34.52 37.74
C THR A 55 9.38 -33.05 37.42
N ASP A 56 9.90 -32.14 38.25
CA ASP A 56 9.79 -30.70 38.02
C ASP A 56 10.23 -30.26 36.61
N PRO A 57 11.39 -30.69 36.06
CA PRO A 57 11.79 -30.31 34.70
C PRO A 57 10.87 -30.88 33.61
N GLU A 58 10.40 -32.13 33.74
CA GLU A 58 9.47 -32.72 32.76
C GLU A 58 8.11 -32.01 32.78
N ARG A 59 7.66 -31.59 33.96
CA ARG A 59 6.43 -30.81 34.13
C ARG A 59 6.54 -29.44 33.48
N GLU A 60 7.66 -28.75 33.68
CA GLU A 60 7.91 -27.43 33.09
C GLU A 60 8.01 -27.52 31.56
N GLU A 61 8.76 -28.49 31.04
CA GLU A 61 8.88 -28.71 29.59
C GLU A 61 7.52 -29.01 28.96
N PHE A 62 6.73 -29.90 29.57
CA PHE A 62 5.44 -30.28 29.02
C PHE A 62 4.40 -29.15 29.14
N THR A 63 4.41 -28.40 30.25
CA THR A 63 3.56 -27.21 30.41
C THR A 63 3.89 -26.15 29.35
N THR A 64 5.18 -25.94 29.07
CA THR A 64 5.63 -25.01 28.01
C THR A 64 5.09 -25.43 26.65
N LYS A 65 5.20 -26.72 26.29
CA LYS A 65 4.63 -27.23 25.02
C LYS A 65 3.11 -27.07 24.95
N LEU A 66 2.39 -27.27 26.06
CA LEU A 66 0.95 -27.05 26.11
C LEU A 66 0.60 -25.58 25.90
N GLN A 67 1.39 -24.66 26.47
CA GLN A 67 1.24 -23.22 26.25
C GLN A 67 1.50 -22.83 24.79
N GLU A 68 2.58 -23.34 24.18
CA GLU A 68 2.87 -23.08 22.75
C GLU A 68 1.73 -23.54 21.83
N VAL A 69 1.10 -24.68 22.12
CA VAL A 69 -0.05 -25.18 21.36
C VAL A 69 -1.30 -24.33 21.61
N GLU A 70 -1.50 -23.86 22.84
CA GLU A 70 -2.58 -22.94 23.21
C GLU A 70 -2.44 -21.60 22.46
N ASP A 71 -1.24 -21.01 22.46
CA ASP A 71 -0.93 -19.77 21.75
C ASP A 71 -1.15 -19.92 20.24
N TRP A 72 -0.67 -21.03 19.65
CA TRP A 72 -0.91 -21.36 18.24
C TRP A 72 -2.40 -21.48 17.91
N LEU A 73 -3.21 -22.07 18.80
CA LEU A 73 -4.66 -22.17 18.61
C LEU A 73 -5.32 -20.79 18.57
N TYR A 74 -4.87 -19.85 19.40
CA TYR A 74 -5.38 -18.47 19.42
C TYR A 74 -4.99 -17.69 18.16
N GLU A 75 -3.73 -17.75 17.73
CA GLU A 75 -3.25 -17.15 16.47
C GLU A 75 -4.09 -17.64 15.27
N MET A 76 -4.30 -18.97 15.18
CA MET A 76 -5.08 -19.58 14.10
C MET A 76 -6.57 -19.19 14.08
N GLN A 77 -7.12 -18.62 15.16
CA GLN A 77 -8.49 -18.10 15.21
C GLN A 77 -8.54 -16.59 14.98
N GLY A 78 -7.58 -15.85 15.53
CA GLY A 78 -7.48 -14.40 15.43
C GLY A 78 -6.99 -13.92 14.07
N ASP A 79 -5.92 -14.49 13.55
CA ASP A 79 -5.22 -14.01 12.36
C ASP A 79 -6.14 -13.86 11.14
N PRO A 80 -7.03 -14.82 10.80
CA PRO A 80 -7.90 -14.66 9.64
C PRO A 80 -8.93 -13.54 9.83
N ILE A 81 -9.36 -13.26 11.07
CA ILE A 81 -10.30 -12.17 11.37
C ILE A 81 -9.57 -10.83 11.28
N GLU A 82 -8.38 -10.75 11.87
CA GLU A 82 -7.52 -9.56 11.83
C GLU A 82 -7.11 -9.22 10.40
N GLU A 83 -6.69 -10.20 9.62
CA GLU A 83 -6.37 -10.05 8.21
C GLU A 83 -7.57 -9.54 7.41
N ARG A 84 -8.77 -10.12 7.61
CA ARG A 84 -10.00 -9.63 6.94
C ARG A 84 -10.29 -8.18 7.30
N HIS A 85 -10.15 -7.81 8.57
CA HIS A 85 -10.38 -6.45 9.04
C HIS A 85 -9.34 -5.46 8.47
N LYS A 86 -8.07 -5.84 8.51
CA LYS A 86 -6.95 -5.09 7.93
C LYS A 86 -7.18 -4.86 6.43
N GLU A 87 -7.48 -5.92 5.68
CA GLU A 87 -7.78 -5.83 4.26
C GLU A 87 -8.98 -4.92 3.99
N TYR A 88 -10.06 -5.03 4.76
CA TYR A 88 -11.22 -4.14 4.61
C TYR A 88 -10.85 -2.67 4.82
N THR A 89 -9.98 -2.38 5.80
CA THR A 89 -9.57 -1.01 6.14
C THR A 89 -8.59 -0.43 5.11
N GLU A 90 -7.62 -1.22 4.65
CA GLU A 90 -6.58 -0.77 3.71
C GLU A 90 -7.07 -0.68 2.27
N ARG A 91 -8.02 -1.54 1.87
CA ARG A 91 -8.48 -1.67 0.48
C ARG A 91 -8.97 -0.35 -0.12
N GLY A 92 -9.68 0.47 0.66
CA GLY A 92 -10.18 1.75 0.18
C GLY A 92 -9.05 2.66 -0.32
N SER A 93 -8.01 2.83 0.48
CA SER A 93 -6.86 3.69 0.17
C SER A 93 -6.10 3.22 -1.08
N VAL A 94 -5.86 1.92 -1.22
CA VAL A 94 -5.13 1.38 -2.38
C VAL A 94 -5.95 1.46 -3.67
N ILE A 95 -7.27 1.30 -3.58
CA ILE A 95 -8.19 1.49 -4.72
C ILE A 95 -8.15 2.93 -5.19
N GLU A 96 -8.19 3.89 -4.26
CA GLU A 96 -8.09 5.32 -4.57
C GLU A 96 -6.76 5.67 -5.27
N GLN A 97 -5.65 5.10 -4.81
CA GLN A 97 -4.34 5.28 -5.44
C GLN A 97 -4.30 4.75 -6.87
N LEU A 98 -4.84 3.55 -7.12
CA LEU A 98 -4.96 3.00 -8.48
C LEU A 98 -5.86 3.88 -9.35
N CYS A 99 -7.02 4.31 -8.85
CA CYS A 99 -7.92 5.22 -9.56
C CYS A 99 -7.24 6.54 -9.93
N TYR A 100 -6.44 7.10 -9.02
CA TYR A 100 -5.66 8.30 -9.27
C TYR A 100 -4.61 8.09 -10.37
N CYS A 101 -3.87 6.98 -10.31
CA CYS A 101 -2.87 6.62 -11.31
C CYS A 101 -3.49 6.50 -12.72
N ILE A 102 -4.60 5.79 -12.84
CA ILE A 102 -5.38 5.64 -14.07
C ILE A 102 -5.81 7.02 -14.61
N LYS A 103 -6.42 7.85 -13.75
CA LYS A 103 -6.88 9.19 -14.15
C LYS A 103 -5.72 10.06 -14.64
N SER A 104 -4.61 10.06 -13.92
CA SER A 104 -3.42 10.84 -14.27
C SER A 104 -2.87 10.46 -15.65
N TYR A 105 -2.71 9.16 -15.92
CA TYR A 105 -2.24 8.70 -17.23
C TYR A 105 -3.22 8.97 -18.36
N ARG A 106 -4.52 8.81 -18.10
CA ARG A 106 -5.57 9.13 -19.06
C ARG A 106 -5.59 10.61 -19.43
N GLU A 107 -5.55 11.49 -18.43
CA GLU A 107 -5.50 12.94 -18.63
C GLU A 107 -4.24 13.34 -19.40
N ALA A 108 -3.09 12.77 -19.06
CA ALA A 108 -1.84 13.02 -19.76
C ALA A 108 -1.89 12.56 -21.23
N ALA A 109 -2.48 11.40 -21.52
CA ALA A 109 -2.63 10.88 -22.88
C ALA A 109 -3.62 11.71 -23.74
N MET A 110 -4.66 12.27 -23.13
CA MET A 110 -5.62 13.17 -23.81
C MET A 110 -5.21 14.64 -23.79
N SER A 111 -4.13 14.99 -23.09
CA SER A 111 -3.69 16.36 -22.95
C SER A 111 -3.14 16.93 -24.27
N SER A 112 -3.47 18.19 -24.51
CA SER A 112 -2.89 19.03 -25.58
C SER A 112 -1.67 19.84 -25.08
N ASP A 113 -1.04 19.43 -23.98
CA ASP A 113 0.16 20.09 -23.45
C ASP A 113 1.35 19.87 -24.40
N PRO A 114 2.09 20.95 -24.78
CA PRO A 114 3.26 20.86 -25.67
C PRO A 114 4.36 19.90 -25.22
N LYS A 115 4.36 19.44 -23.97
CA LYS A 115 5.27 18.40 -23.49
C LYS A 115 4.95 17.00 -24.01
N PHE A 116 3.76 16.77 -24.57
CA PHE A 116 3.32 15.47 -25.08
C PHE A 116 3.14 15.46 -26.61
N ASP A 117 3.43 16.57 -27.31
CA ASP A 117 3.27 16.69 -28.77
C ASP A 117 4.15 15.71 -29.56
N HIS A 118 5.27 15.28 -28.98
CA HIS A 118 6.20 14.35 -29.62
C HIS A 118 5.84 12.88 -29.39
N ILE A 119 4.83 12.59 -28.56
CA ILE A 119 4.35 11.22 -28.33
C ILE A 119 3.37 10.90 -29.46
N ASP A 120 3.63 9.80 -30.16
CA ASP A 120 2.79 9.38 -31.27
C ASP A 120 1.36 9.07 -30.81
N MET A 121 0.37 9.33 -31.67
CA MET A 121 -1.03 9.05 -31.36
C MET A 121 -1.27 7.56 -31.04
N THR A 122 -0.54 6.66 -31.68
CA THR A 122 -0.59 5.22 -31.41
C THR A 122 -0.06 4.90 -30.02
N GLU A 123 1.00 5.59 -29.57
CA GLU A 123 1.55 5.43 -28.23
C GLU A 123 0.57 5.97 -27.16
N LYS A 124 -0.05 7.12 -27.40
CA LYS A 124 -1.13 7.66 -26.55
C LYS A 124 -2.32 6.70 -26.46
N GLN A 125 -2.72 6.11 -27.58
CA GLN A 125 -3.83 5.14 -27.62
C GLN A 125 -3.52 3.88 -26.79
N LYS A 126 -2.28 3.38 -26.80
CA LYS A 126 -1.88 2.26 -25.95
C LYS A 126 -2.05 2.57 -24.46
N VAL A 127 -1.64 3.76 -24.03
CA VAL A 127 -1.83 4.22 -22.65
C VAL A 127 -3.30 4.27 -22.28
N LEU A 128 -4.16 4.77 -23.17
CA LEU A 128 -5.60 4.81 -22.93
C LEU A 128 -6.22 3.42 -22.82
N ASN A 129 -5.83 2.49 -23.68
CA ASN A 129 -6.32 1.12 -23.64
C ASN A 129 -5.90 0.43 -22.33
N GLU A 130 -4.64 0.55 -21.92
CA GLU A 130 -4.17 -0.01 -20.65
C GLU A 130 -4.92 0.58 -19.44
N CYS A 131 -5.22 1.89 -19.47
CA CYS A 131 -6.04 2.53 -18.44
C CYS A 131 -7.46 1.93 -18.38
N VAL A 132 -8.09 1.68 -19.53
CA VAL A 132 -9.43 1.05 -19.60
C VAL A 132 -9.38 -0.38 -19.06
N GLU A 133 -8.39 -1.17 -19.46
CA GLU A 133 -8.21 -2.54 -18.96
C GLU A 133 -7.99 -2.58 -17.44
N ALA A 134 -7.25 -1.62 -16.89
CA ALA A 134 -7.06 -1.50 -15.45
C ALA A 134 -8.35 -1.12 -14.70
N GLU A 135 -9.18 -0.24 -15.26
CA GLU A 135 -10.49 0.10 -14.70
C GLU A 135 -11.48 -1.04 -14.75
N ASP A 136 -11.51 -1.75 -15.87
CA ASP A 136 -12.39 -2.90 -16.07
C ASP A 136 -12.08 -4.00 -15.07
N TRP A 137 -10.80 -4.32 -14.91
CA TRP A 137 -10.33 -5.26 -13.89
C TRP A 137 -10.72 -4.82 -12.47
N LEU A 138 -10.51 -3.54 -12.13
CA LEU A 138 -10.82 -3.03 -10.79
C LEU A 138 -12.32 -3.09 -10.51
N ARG A 139 -13.15 -2.72 -11.50
CA ARG A 139 -14.61 -2.77 -11.40
C ARG A 139 -15.10 -4.19 -11.20
N GLU A 140 -14.63 -5.14 -12.01
CA GLU A 140 -14.99 -6.55 -11.91
C GLU A 140 -14.63 -7.13 -10.54
N LYS A 141 -13.39 -6.89 -10.07
CA LYS A 141 -12.95 -7.38 -8.76
C LYS A 141 -13.68 -6.74 -7.59
N LYS A 142 -14.04 -5.47 -7.71
CA LYS A 142 -14.86 -4.78 -6.72
C LYS A 142 -16.26 -5.38 -6.65
N GLU A 143 -16.90 -5.65 -7.78
CA GLU A 143 -18.21 -6.29 -7.81
C GLU A 143 -18.17 -7.70 -7.20
N GLN A 144 -17.15 -8.50 -7.51
CA GLN A 144 -16.92 -9.79 -6.87
C GLN A 144 -16.78 -9.63 -5.35
N GLN A 145 -16.02 -8.64 -4.88
CA GLN A 145 -15.82 -8.39 -3.46
C GLN A 145 -17.07 -7.88 -2.73
N ASP A 146 -17.86 -7.02 -3.37
CA ASP A 146 -19.09 -6.44 -2.82
C ASP A 146 -20.22 -7.48 -2.73
N SER A 147 -20.17 -8.53 -3.56
CA SER A 147 -21.09 -9.68 -3.49
C SER A 147 -20.84 -10.60 -2.29
N LEU A 148 -19.70 -10.46 -1.61
CA LEU A 148 -19.31 -11.33 -0.51
C LEU A 148 -19.65 -10.72 0.86
N PRO A 149 -20.09 -11.53 1.83
CA PRO A 149 -20.26 -11.06 3.20
C PRO A 149 -18.91 -10.75 3.84
N LYS A 150 -18.90 -9.86 4.85
CA LYS A 150 -17.66 -9.40 5.51
C LYS A 150 -16.82 -10.49 6.18
N TYR A 151 -17.45 -11.62 6.52
CA TYR A 151 -16.77 -12.76 7.13
C TYR A 151 -16.19 -13.75 6.11
N ALA A 152 -16.54 -13.63 4.82
CA ALA A 152 -15.95 -14.45 3.78
C ALA A 152 -14.52 -13.98 3.46
N THR A 153 -13.71 -14.89 2.94
CA THR A 153 -12.36 -14.58 2.48
C THR A 153 -12.42 -13.52 1.37
N PRO A 154 -11.69 -12.40 1.50
CA PRO A 154 -11.70 -11.36 0.49
C PRO A 154 -11.06 -11.83 -0.81
N VAL A 155 -11.67 -11.45 -1.92
CA VAL A 155 -11.22 -11.78 -3.29
C VAL A 155 -10.46 -10.64 -3.96
N LEU A 156 -10.54 -9.45 -3.38
CA LEU A 156 -9.76 -8.28 -3.79
C LEU A 156 -8.81 -7.90 -2.66
N LEU A 157 -7.57 -8.38 -2.73
CA LEU A 157 -6.55 -8.06 -1.74
C LEU A 157 -5.87 -6.74 -2.06
N SER A 158 -5.45 -6.04 -1.02
CA SER A 158 -4.73 -4.77 -1.15
C SER A 158 -3.42 -4.94 -1.91
N ALA A 159 -2.76 -6.10 -1.76
CA ALA A 159 -1.58 -6.47 -2.52
C ALA A 159 -1.84 -6.60 -4.03
N ASP A 160 -3.00 -7.12 -4.44
CA ASP A 160 -3.34 -7.28 -5.86
C ASP A 160 -3.59 -5.92 -6.52
N VAL A 161 -4.27 -5.01 -5.82
CA VAL A 161 -4.49 -3.64 -6.29
C VAL A 161 -3.16 -2.91 -6.47
N LYS A 162 -2.23 -3.04 -5.50
CA LYS A 162 -0.87 -2.47 -5.59
C LYS A 162 -0.12 -3.02 -6.80
N ARG A 163 -0.10 -4.35 -6.99
CA ARG A 163 0.54 -4.98 -8.16
C ARG A 163 -0.06 -4.48 -9.48
N LYS A 164 -1.37 -4.32 -9.56
CA LYS A 164 -2.03 -3.77 -10.75
C LYS A 164 -1.61 -2.31 -11.01
N ALA A 165 -1.52 -1.50 -9.96
CA ALA A 165 -1.03 -0.12 -10.07
C ALA A 165 0.42 -0.05 -10.55
N GLU A 166 1.30 -0.89 -10.01
CA GLU A 166 2.70 -1.01 -10.44
C GLU A 166 2.81 -1.46 -11.90
N ALA A 167 1.98 -2.42 -12.33
CA ALA A 167 1.96 -2.88 -13.72
C ALA A 167 1.53 -1.77 -14.69
N LEU A 168 0.47 -1.02 -14.34
CA LEU A 168 0.00 0.13 -15.09
C LEU A 168 1.09 1.21 -15.20
N ASP A 169 1.71 1.57 -14.07
CA ASP A 169 2.78 2.58 -14.05
C ASP A 169 3.97 2.15 -14.91
N ARG A 170 4.41 0.91 -14.76
CA ARG A 170 5.51 0.35 -15.54
C ARG A 170 5.25 0.38 -17.05
N PHE A 171 4.00 0.22 -17.46
CA PHE A 171 3.61 0.28 -18.87
C PHE A 171 3.49 1.73 -19.37
N CYS A 172 2.80 2.60 -18.64
CA CYS A 172 2.46 3.94 -19.11
C CYS A 172 3.62 4.94 -18.95
N ARG A 173 4.42 4.81 -17.89
CA ARG A 173 5.50 5.77 -17.56
C ARG A 173 6.50 5.95 -18.70
N PRO A 174 7.09 4.89 -19.29
CA PRO A 174 8.09 5.06 -20.35
C PRO A 174 7.53 5.75 -21.61
N ILE A 175 6.23 5.55 -21.90
CA ILE A 175 5.56 6.18 -23.03
C ILE A 175 5.34 7.67 -22.74
N MET A 176 4.80 8.00 -21.57
CA MET A 176 4.42 9.36 -21.21
C MET A 176 5.62 10.25 -20.84
N THR A 177 6.76 9.66 -20.49
CA THR A 177 8.00 10.40 -20.19
C THR A 177 9.03 10.36 -21.32
N LYS A 178 8.64 9.92 -22.52
CA LYS A 178 9.53 9.91 -23.70
C LYS A 178 10.13 11.31 -23.89
N PRO A 179 11.44 11.48 -24.13
CA PRO A 179 12.03 12.80 -24.29
C PRO A 179 11.65 13.43 -25.64
N LYS A 180 11.63 14.78 -25.69
CA LYS A 180 11.47 15.52 -26.95
C LYS A 180 12.63 15.21 -27.91
N PRO A 181 12.38 15.03 -29.21
CA PRO A 181 13.45 14.90 -30.20
C PRO A 181 14.43 16.08 -30.11
N ALA A 182 15.73 15.78 -30.04
CA ALA A 182 16.75 16.82 -30.04
C ALA A 182 16.65 17.63 -31.35
N LYS A 183 16.67 18.96 -31.25
CA LYS A 183 16.78 19.82 -32.44
C LYS A 183 18.08 19.48 -33.18
N PRO A 184 18.06 19.35 -34.52
CA PRO A 184 19.29 19.23 -35.30
C PRO A 184 20.20 20.41 -34.95
N ALA A 185 21.47 20.16 -34.66
CA ALA A 185 22.45 21.22 -34.49
C ALA A 185 22.53 21.99 -35.83
N THR A 186 21.99 23.20 -35.86
CA THR A 186 22.22 24.13 -36.97
C THR A 186 23.72 24.40 -37.04
N PRO A 187 24.38 24.26 -38.21
CA PRO A 187 25.77 24.65 -38.37
C PRO A 187 25.92 26.14 -38.03
N GLU A 188 26.85 26.48 -37.14
CA GLU A 188 27.15 27.87 -36.79
C GLU A 188 27.64 28.63 -38.03
N THR A 189 26.90 29.64 -38.45
CA THR A 189 27.36 30.62 -39.44
C THR A 189 28.34 31.59 -38.74
N PRO A 190 29.54 31.87 -39.27
CA PRO A 190 30.51 32.75 -38.63
C PRO A 190 30.00 34.20 -38.49
N ALA A 191 30.26 34.81 -37.33
CA ALA A 191 29.88 36.18 -37.01
C ALA A 191 30.62 37.22 -37.87
N THR A 192 29.87 38.16 -38.46
CA THR A 192 30.39 39.41 -39.03
C THR A 192 30.58 40.49 -37.93
N PRO A 193 31.63 41.33 -38.01
CA PRO A 193 31.96 42.32 -36.97
C PRO A 193 31.09 43.60 -37.04
N PRO A 194 30.95 44.37 -35.93
CA PRO A 194 30.14 45.59 -35.89
C PRO A 194 30.92 46.84 -36.36
N PRO A 195 30.27 47.84 -36.98
CA PRO A 195 30.91 49.12 -37.29
C PRO A 195 30.81 50.13 -36.14
N GLN A 196 31.87 50.93 -35.99
CA GLN A 196 32.01 52.09 -35.09
C GLN A 196 31.25 53.34 -35.60
N GLY A 197 30.86 54.21 -34.67
CA GLY A 197 30.50 55.62 -34.86
C GLY A 197 29.76 56.12 -33.61
N SER A 198 30.36 56.78 -32.62
CA SER A 198 31.02 58.11 -32.54
C SER A 198 30.24 59.00 -31.54
N GLU A 199 31.00 59.54 -30.59
CA GLU A 199 30.70 60.35 -29.40
C GLU A 199 29.69 61.50 -29.49
N GLN A 200 29.05 61.79 -28.33
CA GLN A 200 28.99 63.14 -27.74
C GLN A 200 28.73 63.08 -26.20
N GLN A 201 29.67 63.64 -25.41
CA GLN A 201 29.58 64.07 -23.99
C GLN A 201 29.42 65.62 -23.97
N PRO A 202 29.37 66.38 -22.84
CA PRO A 202 29.26 66.03 -21.41
C PRO A 202 28.41 66.97 -20.51
N GLN A 203 28.26 66.58 -19.24
CA GLN A 203 28.45 67.36 -17.98
C GLN A 203 27.45 66.83 -16.92
N GLY A 204 27.79 66.57 -15.66
CA GLY A 204 28.99 66.75 -14.86
C GLY A 204 28.55 66.55 -13.39
N GLY A 205 29.42 66.02 -12.52
CA GLY A 205 29.12 65.91 -11.08
C GLY A 205 29.79 64.73 -10.37
N GLU A 206 31.04 64.97 -9.96
CA GLU A 206 31.80 64.35 -8.86
C GLU A 206 30.96 64.01 -7.61
N ALA A 207 31.30 63.10 -6.69
CA ALA A 207 32.41 62.17 -6.50
C ALA A 207 32.00 61.16 -5.38
N ASN A 208 32.59 59.96 -5.47
CA ASN A 208 32.75 58.90 -4.44
C ASN A 208 33.72 59.40 -3.32
N PRO A 209 34.16 58.64 -2.28
CA PRO A 209 34.34 57.18 -2.15
C PRO A 209 33.83 56.61 -0.78
N GLY A 210 33.86 55.34 -0.41
CA GLY A 210 34.37 54.09 -0.99
C GLY A 210 34.56 53.04 0.14
N ALA A 211 34.86 51.80 -0.27
CA ALA A 211 35.48 50.68 0.48
C ALA A 211 34.65 50.00 1.60
N ASN A 212 34.33 48.70 1.45
CA ASN A 212 35.04 47.50 1.95
C ASN A 212 35.12 47.47 3.50
N ASP A 213 34.90 46.39 4.23
CA ASP A 213 35.38 45.01 4.06
C ASP A 213 34.64 44.08 5.04
N ASP A 214 34.83 42.79 4.78
CA ASP A 214 34.53 41.58 5.53
C ASP A 214 34.81 41.59 7.05
N GLY A 215 34.16 40.66 7.78
CA GLY A 215 34.74 40.09 9.00
C GLY A 215 33.80 39.90 10.20
N GLY A 216 33.68 38.64 10.65
CA GLY A 216 33.78 38.35 12.10
C GLY A 216 32.58 37.70 12.80
N ALA A 217 32.59 36.37 12.80
CA ALA A 217 32.35 35.45 13.92
C ALA A 217 31.66 35.92 15.23
N GLY A 218 30.72 35.10 15.71
CA GLY A 218 30.21 35.15 17.08
C GLY A 218 29.38 33.93 17.46
N SER A 219 30.05 32.87 17.91
CA SER A 219 29.49 31.71 18.62
C SER A 219 28.86 32.10 19.97
N GLY A 220 27.99 31.22 20.49
CA GLY A 220 27.55 31.22 21.89
C GLY A 220 26.08 30.79 22.01
N GLU A 221 25.76 29.50 21.96
CA GLU A 221 25.72 28.55 23.09
C GLU A 221 24.35 28.55 23.84
N VAL A 222 23.92 27.33 24.18
CA VAL A 222 22.57 26.89 24.58
C VAL A 222 22.46 26.89 26.14
N PRO A 223 21.42 26.26 26.75
CA PRO A 223 20.24 26.81 27.44
C PRO A 223 20.44 27.00 28.98
N PRO A 224 19.37 27.15 29.80
CA PRO A 224 18.90 25.95 30.52
C PRO A 224 17.38 25.82 30.70
N ALA A 225 17.03 24.61 31.15
CA ALA A 225 15.70 24.05 31.42
C ALA A 225 15.02 24.58 32.70
N SER A 226 13.70 24.42 32.78
CA SER A 226 12.97 23.61 33.79
C SER A 226 11.56 24.11 34.03
N GLY A 227 10.60 23.19 34.16
CA GLY A 227 9.35 23.44 34.86
C GLY A 227 8.11 22.80 34.24
N GLU A 228 7.96 21.48 34.38
CA GLU A 228 6.62 20.91 34.62
C GLU A 228 6.16 21.34 36.02
N PRO A 229 4.84 21.42 36.25
CA PRO A 229 4.27 20.35 37.07
C PRO A 229 2.97 19.78 36.50
N MET A 230 2.81 18.47 36.76
CA MET A 230 1.54 17.75 36.85
C MET A 230 0.62 18.34 37.93
N GLU A 231 -0.69 18.05 37.80
CA GLU A 231 -1.62 17.53 38.83
C GLU A 231 -3.06 17.87 38.41
N THR A 232 -3.87 16.92 37.91
CA THR A 232 -4.67 15.84 38.54
C THR A 232 -6.16 16.18 38.59
N GLU A 233 -6.96 15.27 37.99
CA GLU A 233 -8.28 14.73 38.39
C GLU A 233 -9.38 15.71 38.89
N ASN A 234 -10.68 15.55 38.58
CA ASN A 234 -11.50 14.35 38.78
C ASN A 234 -12.94 14.56 38.21
N PRO A 235 -13.99 13.74 38.50
CA PRO A 235 -14.88 13.16 37.50
C PRO A 235 -16.33 13.70 37.56
N ASP A 236 -17.21 13.29 36.63
CA ASP A 236 -18.62 13.14 36.97
C ASP A 236 -19.28 12.02 36.15
N SER A 237 -20.11 11.27 36.85
CA SER A 237 -20.81 10.06 36.47
C SER A 237 -22.30 10.38 36.47
N THR A 238 -23.11 9.88 35.54
CA THR A 238 -24.39 9.19 35.82
C THR A 238 -25.19 8.86 34.56
N ASP A 239 -25.41 7.55 34.38
CA ASP A 239 -26.70 6.88 34.24
C ASP A 239 -27.89 7.62 33.58
N ALA A 240 -28.34 7.10 32.43
CA ALA A 240 -29.74 7.01 32.01
C ALA A 240 -29.89 5.94 30.90
#